data_AF-A0A453JVG7-F1
#
_entry.id   AF-A0A453JVG7-F1
#
_cell.length_a   1.000
_cell.length_b   1.000
_cell.length_c   1.000
_cell.angle_alpha   90.00
_cell.angle_beta   90.00
_cell.angle_gamma   90.00
#
_symmetry.space_group_name_H-M   'P 1'
#
loop_
_entity.id
_entity.type
_entity.pdbx_description
1 polymer ?
#
loop_
_entity_poly.entity_id
_entity_poly.type
_entity_poly.pdbx_seq_one_letter_code
_entity_poly.pdbx_strand_id
1 'polypeptide(L)'
;GVRKLEAVFAVLIATMAVSFAWMFTDTKPNGKDLLIGILVPKLSSKTIRQAVGVVGCVIMPHNVFLHSALVQSRKIDPKKEYQVREALRYYSIESTVALAISFMINLFVTTVFAKGFYGSKEAGSIGLENAGQYLQEKFGGGFLPILYIWGIGLLAAGQSSTITGTYAGQFIMGGFLNLRLKKWLRALITRSFAIVPTIIVALFFDSSDALDVLNEWLNVLQSIQIPFALIPLITLVSKEQVMGVFRIGRKMQAVTWTVAALLITINGYLLLDFFSSEIRGPLYGSLLCVAVLAYASFILYLILRGTEISNQMIVAIRKRPGIHSVQ
;
A
#
# COMPACT_ATOMS: atom_id res chain seq x y z
N GLY A 1 -3.80 5.26 25.03
CA GLY A 1 -4.56 4.02 24.75
C GLY A 1 -4.91 3.98 23.28
N VAL A 2 -4.94 2.78 22.66
CA VAL A 2 -5.09 2.59 21.20
C VAL A 2 -6.28 3.37 20.61
N ARG A 3 -7.45 3.32 21.26
CA ARG A 3 -8.65 4.06 20.84
C ARG A 3 -8.49 5.59 20.80
N LYS A 4 -7.70 6.17 21.71
CA LYS A 4 -7.41 7.61 21.72
C LYS A 4 -6.51 8.00 20.54
N LEU A 5 -5.61 7.10 20.16
CA LEU A 5 -4.66 7.31 19.07
C LEU A 5 -5.36 7.15 17.70
N GLU A 6 -6.25 6.15 17.57
CA GLU A 6 -7.16 6.01 16.42
C GLU A 6 -8.05 7.24 16.23
N ALA A 7 -8.62 7.79 17.32
CA ALA A 7 -9.43 9.00 17.26
C ALA A 7 -8.61 10.21 16.76
N VAL A 8 -7.37 10.36 17.20
CA VAL A 8 -6.46 11.42 16.70
C VAL A 8 -6.22 11.26 15.20
N PHE A 9 -5.94 10.06 14.71
CA PHE A 9 -5.77 9.84 13.27
C PHE A 9 -7.05 10.08 12.47
N ALA A 10 -8.21 9.67 13.00
CA ALA A 10 -9.48 9.94 12.35
C ALA A 10 -9.72 11.44 12.19
N VAL A 11 -9.43 12.24 13.22
CA VAL A 11 -9.52 13.71 13.16
C VAL A 11 -8.55 14.29 12.15
N LEU A 12 -7.30 13.83 12.11
CA LEU A 12 -6.29 14.30 11.16
C LEU A 12 -6.67 13.99 9.70
N ILE A 13 -7.11 12.76 9.44
CA ILE A 13 -7.55 12.34 8.10
C ILE A 13 -8.80 13.11 7.68
N ALA A 14 -9.78 13.26 8.57
CA ALA A 14 -10.99 14.04 8.29
C ALA A 14 -10.65 15.52 7.99
N THR A 15 -9.74 16.11 8.76
CA THR A 15 -9.26 17.48 8.53
C THR A 15 -8.60 17.60 7.16
N MET A 16 -7.70 16.68 6.79
CA MET A 16 -7.12 16.66 5.45
C MET A 16 -8.17 16.51 4.35
N ALA A 17 -9.12 15.59 4.52
CA ALA A 17 -10.17 15.34 3.55
C ALA A 17 -11.04 16.59 3.32
N VAL A 18 -11.46 17.27 4.39
CA VAL A 18 -12.26 18.50 4.32
C VAL A 18 -11.45 19.65 3.71
N SER A 19 -10.19 19.83 4.10
CA SER A 19 -9.34 20.88 3.55
C SER A 19 -9.09 20.70 2.05
N PHE A 20 -8.78 19.48 1.59
CA PHE A 20 -8.60 19.19 0.17
C PHE A 20 -9.93 19.22 -0.61
N ALA A 21 -11.05 18.84 0.01
CA ALA A 21 -12.37 19.02 -0.59
C ALA A 21 -12.67 20.50 -0.83
N TRP A 22 -12.39 21.36 0.15
CA TRP A 22 -12.55 22.81 0.03
C TRP A 22 -11.67 23.36 -1.09
N MET A 23 -10.36 23.06 -1.08
CA MET A 23 -9.43 23.48 -2.14
C MET A 23 -9.84 22.97 -3.53
N PHE A 24 -10.36 21.76 -3.62
CA PHE A 24 -10.90 21.20 -4.86
C PHE A 24 -12.09 22.02 -5.37
N THR A 25 -13.04 22.38 -4.50
CA THR A 25 -14.20 23.20 -4.89
C THR A 25 -13.80 24.61 -5.35
N ASP A 26 -12.84 25.24 -4.66
CA ASP A 26 -12.36 26.58 -4.98
C ASP A 26 -11.56 26.60 -6.31
N THR A 27 -10.81 25.54 -6.57
CA THR A 27 -10.03 25.38 -7.81
C THR A 27 -10.90 25.26 -9.08
N LYS A 28 -12.21 25.01 -8.93
CA LYS A 28 -13.21 24.86 -10.02
C LYS A 28 -12.68 24.07 -11.22
N PRO A 29 -12.28 22.79 -11.03
CA PRO A 29 -11.80 21.96 -12.13
C PRO A 29 -12.88 21.71 -13.17
N ASN A 30 -12.49 21.49 -14.43
CA ASN A 30 -13.43 21.12 -15.49
C ASN A 30 -14.01 19.74 -15.20
N GLY A 31 -15.29 19.69 -14.80
CA GLY A 31 -15.96 18.44 -14.44
C GLY A 31 -16.04 17.42 -15.58
N LYS A 32 -16.06 17.88 -16.84
CA LYS A 32 -16.04 16.97 -18.01
C LYS A 32 -14.71 16.23 -18.11
N ASP A 33 -13.61 16.94 -17.99
CA ASP A 33 -12.26 16.35 -18.06
C ASP A 33 -12.01 15.41 -16.89
N LEU A 34 -12.52 15.75 -15.70
CA LEU A 34 -12.44 14.91 -14.50
C LEU A 34 -13.22 13.60 -14.67
N LEU A 35 -14.46 13.67 -15.16
CA LEU A 35 -15.28 12.48 -15.42
C LEU A 35 -14.64 11.57 -16.47
N ILE A 36 -14.09 12.16 -17.53
CA ILE A 36 -13.35 11.41 -18.55
C ILE A 36 -12.10 10.76 -17.93
N GLY A 37 -11.36 11.46 -17.06
CA GLY A 37 -10.19 10.93 -16.37
C GLY A 37 -10.49 9.80 -15.40
N ILE A 38 -11.66 9.81 -14.75
CA ILE A 38 -12.11 8.74 -13.84
C ILE A 38 -12.59 7.51 -14.62
N LEU A 39 -13.29 7.72 -15.74
CA LEU A 39 -13.95 6.64 -16.49
C LEU A 39 -13.08 6.01 -17.58
N VAL A 40 -12.17 6.77 -18.18
CA VAL A 40 -11.38 6.34 -19.34
C VAL A 40 -9.89 6.32 -18.99
N PRO A 41 -9.29 5.13 -18.77
CA PRO A 41 -7.86 5.02 -18.51
C PRO A 41 -7.07 5.32 -19.79
N LYS A 42 -6.46 6.50 -19.87
CA LYS A 42 -5.49 6.85 -20.93
C LYS A 42 -4.08 6.72 -20.38
N LEU A 43 -3.35 5.69 -20.84
CA LEU A 43 -1.97 5.45 -20.46
C LEU A 43 -1.03 5.75 -21.63
N SER A 44 -0.01 6.56 -21.38
CA SER A 44 1.13 6.77 -22.27
C SER A 44 2.38 6.12 -21.68
N SER A 45 3.41 5.88 -22.49
CA SER A 45 4.67 5.28 -22.02
C SER A 45 5.36 6.09 -20.92
N LYS A 46 5.15 7.42 -20.86
CA LYS A 46 5.69 8.28 -19.80
C LYS A 46 4.88 8.23 -18.51
N THR A 47 3.56 8.08 -18.61
CA THR A 47 2.66 8.06 -17.44
C THR A 47 2.53 6.68 -16.82
N ILE A 48 2.95 5.61 -17.51
CA ILE A 48 2.80 4.25 -17.01
C ILE A 48 3.53 4.08 -15.67
N ARG A 49 4.78 4.58 -15.54
CA ARG A 49 5.56 4.47 -14.29
C ARG A 49 4.87 5.12 -13.10
N GLN A 50 4.36 6.33 -13.30
CA GLN A 50 3.61 7.06 -12.27
C GLN A 50 2.30 6.34 -11.93
N ALA A 51 1.57 5.83 -12.93
CA ALA A 51 0.33 5.08 -12.71
C ALA A 51 0.59 3.79 -11.91
N VAL A 52 1.66 3.06 -12.22
CA VAL A 52 2.04 1.89 -11.42
C VAL A 52 2.43 2.28 -10.00
N GLY A 53 3.22 3.35 -9.83
CA GLY A 53 3.60 3.85 -8.51
C GLY A 53 2.37 4.18 -7.65
N VAL A 54 1.37 4.87 -8.22
CA VAL A 54 0.09 5.13 -7.55
C VAL A 54 -0.62 3.84 -7.15
N VAL A 55 -0.70 2.87 -8.07
CA VAL A 55 -1.35 1.58 -7.80
C VAL A 55 -0.61 0.79 -6.71
N GLY A 56 0.73 0.78 -6.73
CA GLY A 56 1.57 0.17 -5.71
C GLY A 56 1.35 0.82 -4.34
N CYS A 57 1.34 2.15 -4.28
CA CYS A 57 1.05 2.90 -3.05
C CYS A 57 -0.32 2.58 -2.46
N VAL A 58 -1.35 2.32 -3.29
CA VAL A 58 -2.68 1.95 -2.80
C VAL A 58 -2.72 0.50 -2.32
N ILE A 59 -2.05 -0.42 -3.01
CA ILE A 59 -2.10 -1.86 -2.72
C ILE A 59 -0.79 -2.29 -2.05
N MET A 60 -0.73 -2.04 -0.73
CA MET A 60 0.44 -2.40 0.08
C MET A 60 0.32 -3.84 0.64
N PRO A 61 1.32 -4.73 0.42
CA PRO A 61 1.28 -6.10 0.90
C PRO A 61 1.11 -6.23 2.42
N HIS A 62 1.76 -5.36 3.19
CA HIS A 62 1.68 -5.39 4.65
C HIS A 62 0.27 -5.04 5.18
N ASN A 63 -0.51 -4.24 4.45
CA ASN A 63 -1.89 -3.91 4.82
C ASN A 63 -2.81 -5.13 4.71
N VAL A 64 -2.56 -6.02 3.75
CA VAL A 64 -3.29 -7.30 3.63
C VAL A 64 -3.11 -8.14 4.88
N PHE A 65 -1.87 -8.29 5.37
CA PHE A 65 -1.57 -9.04 6.59
C PHE A 65 -2.11 -8.33 7.85
N LEU A 66 -1.92 -7.02 7.94
CA LEU A 66 -2.39 -6.23 9.08
C LEU A 66 -3.91 -6.27 9.21
N HIS A 67 -4.63 -6.01 8.12
CA HIS A 67 -6.09 -6.01 8.13
C HIS A 67 -6.64 -7.40 8.51
N SER A 68 -6.05 -8.47 7.96
CA SER A 68 -6.40 -9.86 8.30
C SER A 68 -6.20 -10.19 9.79
N ALA A 69 -5.28 -9.52 10.46
CA ALA A 69 -5.04 -9.69 11.90
C ALA A 69 -5.93 -8.78 12.75
N LEU A 70 -6.18 -7.54 12.32
CA LEU A 70 -7.04 -6.60 13.04
C LEU A 70 -8.48 -7.07 13.11
N VAL A 71 -9.01 -7.72 12.06
CA VAL A 71 -10.36 -8.30 12.10
C VAL A 71 -10.52 -9.40 13.15
N GLN A 72 -9.43 -10.03 13.60
CA GLN A 72 -9.44 -11.05 14.67
C GLN A 72 -9.38 -10.43 16.07
N SER A 73 -9.10 -9.13 16.20
CA SER A 73 -9.06 -8.45 17.50
C SER A 73 -10.45 -8.24 18.11
N ARG A 74 -11.51 -8.27 17.29
CA ARG A 74 -12.90 -8.18 17.76
C ARG A 74 -13.39 -9.56 18.22
N LYS A 75 -14.12 -9.59 19.34
CA LYS A 75 -14.68 -10.81 19.92
C LYS A 75 -15.86 -11.29 19.06
N ILE A 76 -15.62 -12.27 18.20
CA ILE A 76 -16.63 -12.92 17.36
C ILE A 76 -16.58 -14.42 17.68
N ASP A 77 -17.74 -15.05 17.90
CA ASP A 77 -17.80 -16.50 18.08
C ASP A 77 -17.77 -17.20 16.70
N PRO A 78 -16.68 -17.89 16.33
CA PRO A 78 -16.55 -18.53 15.03
C PRO A 78 -17.50 -19.71 14.84
N LYS A 79 -18.15 -20.22 15.91
CA LYS A 79 -19.11 -21.32 15.81
C LYS A 79 -20.49 -20.88 15.37
N LYS A 80 -20.81 -19.59 15.47
CA LYS A 80 -22.13 -19.03 15.12
C LYS A 80 -22.06 -18.38 13.75
N GLU A 81 -22.55 -19.08 12.73
CA GLU A 81 -22.51 -18.61 11.34
C GLU A 81 -23.14 -17.22 11.15
N TYR A 82 -24.26 -16.94 11.84
CA TYR A 82 -24.92 -15.64 11.80
C TYR A 82 -23.98 -14.49 12.23
N GLN A 83 -23.23 -14.67 13.33
CA GLN A 83 -22.32 -13.65 13.84
C GLN A 83 -21.14 -13.42 12.89
N VAL A 84 -20.63 -14.48 12.28
CA VAL A 84 -19.55 -14.37 11.27
C VAL A 84 -20.06 -13.64 10.03
N ARG A 85 -21.26 -13.96 9.55
CA ARG A 85 -21.86 -13.30 8.38
C ARG A 85 -22.14 -11.82 8.63
N GLU A 86 -22.65 -11.48 9.81
CA GLU A 86 -22.86 -10.11 10.25
C GLU A 86 -21.54 -9.34 10.34
N ALA A 87 -20.52 -9.93 10.97
CA ALA A 87 -19.18 -9.32 11.05
C ALA A 87 -18.57 -9.07 9.67
N LEU A 88 -18.65 -10.04 8.75
CA LEU A 88 -18.17 -9.88 7.37
C LEU A 88 -18.85 -8.72 6.66
N ARG A 89 -20.16 -8.53 6.86
CA ARG A 89 -20.90 -7.40 6.28
C ARG A 89 -20.41 -6.07 6.84
N TYR A 90 -20.24 -5.94 8.15
CA TYR A 90 -19.72 -4.71 8.76
C TYR A 90 -18.29 -4.43 8.33
N TYR A 91 -17.41 -5.43 8.30
CA TYR A 91 -16.03 -5.26 7.83
C TYR A 91 -15.97 -4.87 6.36
N SER A 92 -16.85 -5.41 5.51
CA SER A 92 -16.95 -5.01 4.10
C SER A 92 -17.36 -3.54 3.97
N ILE A 93 -18.34 -3.09 4.76
CA ILE A 93 -18.79 -1.69 4.77
C ILE A 93 -17.68 -0.78 5.28
N GLU A 94 -17.06 -1.10 6.42
CA GLU A 94 -15.95 -0.36 7.02
C GLU A 94 -14.79 -0.19 6.02
N SER A 95 -14.37 -1.28 5.39
CA SER A 95 -13.29 -1.26 4.39
C SER A 95 -13.68 -0.49 3.11
N THR A 96 -14.91 -0.65 2.63
CA THR A 96 -15.39 0.05 1.42
C THR A 96 -15.47 1.56 1.65
N VAL A 97 -16.01 2.00 2.79
CA VAL A 97 -16.07 3.42 3.15
C VAL A 97 -14.67 4.00 3.31
N ALA A 98 -13.75 3.29 3.99
CA ALA A 98 -12.38 3.74 4.16
C ALA A 98 -11.64 3.89 2.82
N LEU A 99 -11.78 2.91 1.92
CA LEU A 99 -11.18 2.97 0.57
C LEU A 99 -11.83 4.05 -0.30
N ALA A 100 -13.14 4.27 -0.19
CA ALA A 100 -13.84 5.33 -0.90
C ALA A 100 -13.38 6.74 -0.45
N ILE A 101 -13.21 6.96 0.86
CA ILE A 101 -12.67 8.20 1.39
C ILE A 101 -11.22 8.39 0.91
N SER A 102 -10.39 7.35 0.97
CA SER A 102 -9.02 7.39 0.46
C SER A 102 -8.96 7.74 -1.04
N PHE A 103 -9.84 7.14 -1.84
CA PHE A 103 -9.99 7.47 -3.26
C PHE A 103 -10.37 8.94 -3.46
N MET A 104 -11.32 9.47 -2.70
CA MET A 104 -11.70 10.89 -2.79
C MET A 104 -10.58 11.84 -2.41
N ILE A 105 -9.83 11.54 -1.34
CA ILE A 105 -8.67 12.36 -0.94
C ILE A 105 -7.63 12.37 -2.07
N ASN A 106 -7.26 11.20 -2.60
CA ASN A 106 -6.31 11.11 -3.70
C ASN A 106 -6.80 11.86 -4.94
N LEU A 107 -8.10 11.75 -5.28
CA LEU A 107 -8.70 12.49 -6.39
C LEU A 107 -8.58 14.01 -6.19
N PHE A 108 -8.88 14.51 -4.99
CA PHE A 108 -8.80 15.95 -4.67
C PHE A 108 -7.36 16.45 -4.72
N VAL A 109 -6.44 15.75 -4.06
CA VAL A 109 -5.01 16.09 -4.01
C VAL A 109 -4.43 16.13 -5.43
N THR A 110 -4.62 15.06 -6.21
CA THR A 110 -4.11 15.00 -7.59
C THR A 110 -4.71 16.10 -8.47
N THR A 111 -6.01 16.41 -8.33
CA THR A 111 -6.66 17.44 -9.15
C THR A 111 -6.17 18.85 -8.81
N VAL A 112 -6.03 19.19 -7.52
CA VAL A 112 -5.56 20.50 -7.06
C VAL A 112 -4.14 20.78 -7.56
N PHE A 113 -3.26 19.77 -7.48
CA PHE A 113 -1.89 19.90 -7.97
C PHE A 113 -1.80 19.84 -9.49
N ALA A 114 -2.60 19.00 -10.16
CA ALA A 114 -2.67 19.00 -11.61
C ALA A 114 -3.08 20.39 -12.13
N LYS A 115 -4.08 21.04 -11.55
CA LYS A 115 -4.47 22.39 -12.00
C LYS A 115 -3.37 23.44 -11.80
N GLY A 116 -2.52 23.28 -10.80
CA GLY A 116 -1.41 24.20 -10.50
C GLY A 116 -0.19 24.00 -11.38
N PHE A 117 0.22 22.74 -11.55
CA PHE A 117 1.49 22.38 -12.18
C PHE A 117 1.35 21.88 -13.62
N TYR A 118 0.16 21.51 -14.09
CA TYR A 118 0.01 20.96 -15.44
C TYR A 118 0.34 22.00 -16.52
N GLY A 119 1.36 21.71 -17.32
CA GLY A 119 1.87 22.62 -18.37
C GLY A 119 2.91 23.64 -17.88
N SER A 120 3.28 23.63 -16.60
CA SER A 120 4.38 24.47 -16.08
C SER A 120 5.74 23.79 -16.26
N LYS A 121 6.83 24.57 -16.20
CA LYS A 121 8.21 24.04 -16.25
C LYS A 121 8.54 23.15 -15.05
N GLU A 122 7.83 23.33 -13.94
CA GLU A 122 8.02 22.60 -12.67
C GLU A 122 7.24 21.28 -12.62
N ALA A 123 6.42 20.97 -13.64
CA ALA A 123 5.63 19.74 -13.71
C ALA A 123 6.48 18.46 -13.63
N GLY A 124 7.76 18.55 -14.03
CA GLY A 124 8.71 17.43 -14.02
C GLY A 124 9.37 17.15 -12.67
N SER A 125 9.32 18.07 -11.72
CA SER A 125 10.05 18.01 -10.44
C SER A 125 9.15 18.36 -9.26
N ILE A 126 7.92 17.82 -9.26
CA ILE A 126 6.95 18.04 -8.18
C ILE A 126 7.40 17.27 -6.94
N GLY A 127 8.02 17.99 -6.00
CA GLY A 127 8.39 17.49 -4.68
C GLY A 127 7.41 17.91 -3.57
N LEU A 128 7.59 17.33 -2.37
CA LEU A 128 6.82 17.67 -1.18
C LEU A 128 6.98 19.14 -0.76
N GLU A 129 8.16 19.72 -1.01
CA GLU A 129 8.46 21.12 -0.73
C GLU A 129 7.71 22.07 -1.66
N ASN A 130 7.88 21.90 -2.98
CA ASN A 130 7.22 22.71 -4.02
C ASN A 130 5.69 22.63 -3.90
N ALA A 131 5.16 21.44 -3.57
CA ALA A 131 3.73 21.26 -3.30
C ALA A 131 3.25 22.13 -2.13
N GLY A 132 4.02 22.20 -1.04
CA GLY A 132 3.70 23.04 0.11
C GLY A 132 3.78 24.54 -0.21
N GLN A 133 4.80 24.95 -0.98
CA GLN A 133 4.96 26.33 -1.43
C GLN A 133 3.79 26.77 -2.32
N TYR A 134 3.38 25.94 -3.28
CA TYR A 134 2.21 26.22 -4.12
C TYR A 134 0.93 26.38 -3.31
N LEU A 135 0.69 25.51 -2.32
CA LEU A 135 -0.48 25.63 -1.44
C LEU A 135 -0.46 26.95 -0.65
N GLN A 136 0.72 27.36 -0.19
CA GLN A 136 0.91 28.63 0.52
C GLN A 136 0.67 29.84 -0.39
N GLU A 137 1.17 29.82 -1.62
CA GLU A 137 1.01 30.94 -2.56
C GLU A 137 -0.45 31.10 -3.00
N LYS A 138 -1.12 29.98 -3.29
CA LYS A 138 -2.47 30.02 -3.87
C LYS A 138 -3.59 30.15 -2.84
N PHE A 139 -3.47 29.48 -1.70
CA PHE A 139 -4.53 29.42 -0.69
C PHE A 139 -4.13 30.09 0.63
N GLY A 140 -2.90 30.58 0.75
CA GLY A 140 -2.42 31.26 1.95
C GLY A 140 -3.10 32.62 2.19
N GLY A 141 -2.66 33.31 3.25
CA GLY A 141 -3.24 34.60 3.67
C GLY A 141 -4.10 34.54 4.94
N GLY A 142 -4.26 33.35 5.54
CA GLY A 142 -4.87 33.17 6.86
C GLY A 142 -3.90 33.37 8.03
N PHE A 143 -4.43 33.26 9.26
CA PHE A 143 -3.68 33.45 10.51
C PHE A 143 -2.49 32.47 10.67
N LEU A 144 -2.60 31.25 10.12
CA LEU A 144 -1.53 30.26 10.08
C LEU A 144 -1.11 29.98 8.63
N PRO A 145 0.19 30.01 8.30
CA PRO A 145 0.68 29.59 7.00
C PRO A 145 0.32 28.13 6.70
N ILE A 146 -0.29 27.89 5.55
CA ILE A 146 -0.66 26.57 5.05
C ILE A 146 0.57 25.68 4.90
N LEU A 147 1.74 26.27 4.61
CA LEU A 147 3.01 25.54 4.57
C LEU A 147 3.29 24.77 5.87
N TYR A 148 3.01 25.37 7.04
CA TYR A 148 3.20 24.69 8.32
C TYR A 148 2.15 23.60 8.55
N ILE A 149 0.90 23.85 8.13
CA ILE A 149 -0.17 22.84 8.20
C ILE A 149 0.19 21.62 7.34
N TRP A 150 0.71 21.86 6.13
CA TRP A 150 1.23 20.83 5.24
C TRP A 150 2.38 20.05 5.89
N GLY A 151 3.37 20.73 6.45
CA GLY A 151 4.49 20.10 7.15
C GLY A 151 4.06 19.25 8.36
N ILE A 152 3.14 19.76 9.18
CA ILE A 152 2.56 19.02 10.31
C ILE A 152 1.79 17.79 9.80
N GLY A 153 1.04 17.93 8.70
CA GLY A 153 0.34 16.83 8.04
C GLY A 153 1.30 15.73 7.57
N LEU A 154 2.41 16.10 6.92
CA LEU A 154 3.45 15.16 6.49
C LEU A 154 4.09 14.44 7.68
N LEU A 155 4.40 15.17 8.76
CA LEU A 155 4.93 14.57 9.99
C LEU A 155 3.93 13.58 10.61
N ALA A 156 2.65 13.95 10.68
CA ALA A 156 1.59 13.10 11.21
C ALA A 156 1.39 11.83 10.37
N ALA A 157 1.43 11.94 9.03
CA ALA A 157 1.36 10.80 8.11
C ALA A 157 2.54 9.82 8.34
N GLY A 158 3.76 10.34 8.51
CA GLY A 158 4.94 9.53 8.82
C GLY A 158 4.83 8.77 10.15
N GLN A 159 4.27 9.40 11.19
CA GLN A 159 4.02 8.71 12.46
C GLN A 159 2.93 7.63 12.34
N SER A 160 1.86 7.91 11.59
CA SER A 160 0.79 6.94 11.34
C SER A 160 1.31 5.69 10.61
N SER A 161 2.13 5.90 9.56
CA SER A 161 2.79 4.82 8.82
C SER A 161 3.70 3.98 9.74
N THR A 162 4.47 4.62 10.62
CA THR A 162 5.34 3.91 11.57
C THR A 162 4.54 2.97 12.48
N ILE A 163 3.43 3.45 13.06
CA ILE A 163 2.61 2.65 13.96
C ILE A 163 2.03 1.45 13.21
N THR A 164 1.45 1.70 12.04
CA THR A 164 0.90 0.66 11.15
C THR A 164 1.94 -0.38 10.76
N GLY A 165 3.15 0.06 10.37
CA GLY A 165 4.27 -0.81 10.04
C GLY A 165 4.74 -1.68 11.21
N THR A 166 4.80 -1.13 12.44
CA THR A 166 5.15 -1.93 13.62
C THR A 166 4.06 -2.95 13.97
N TYR A 167 2.78 -2.66 13.74
CA TYR A 167 1.72 -3.65 13.92
C TYR A 167 1.77 -4.74 12.87
N ALA A 168 1.92 -4.39 11.59
CA ALA A 168 2.07 -5.37 10.52
C ALA A 168 3.26 -6.29 10.76
N GLY A 169 4.41 -5.72 11.14
CA GLY A 169 5.61 -6.47 11.50
C GLY A 169 5.39 -7.43 12.67
N GLN A 170 4.53 -7.10 13.65
CA GLN A 170 4.19 -8.02 14.73
C GLN A 170 3.58 -9.32 14.22
N PHE A 171 2.57 -9.18 13.35
CA PHE A 171 1.80 -10.32 12.85
C PHE A 171 2.62 -11.15 11.88
N ILE A 172 3.44 -10.50 11.05
CA ILE A 172 4.35 -11.20 10.13
C ILE A 172 5.43 -11.96 10.92
N MET A 173 6.13 -11.32 11.85
CA MET A 173 7.19 -11.97 12.64
C MET A 173 6.64 -13.07 13.56
N GLY A 174 5.49 -12.85 14.20
CA GLY A 174 4.86 -13.84 15.05
C GLY A 174 4.23 -15.00 14.27
N GLY A 175 3.70 -14.73 13.07
CA GLY A 175 3.06 -15.72 12.21
C GLY A 175 4.06 -16.59 11.47
N PHE A 176 4.99 -15.98 10.73
CA PHE A 176 5.94 -16.67 9.85
C PHE A 176 7.21 -17.13 10.56
N LEU A 177 7.79 -16.29 11.42
CA LEU A 177 9.08 -16.57 12.07
C LEU A 177 8.93 -17.09 13.51
N ASN A 178 7.71 -17.09 14.06
CA ASN A 178 7.43 -17.35 15.47
C ASN A 178 8.31 -16.52 16.44
N LEU A 179 8.73 -15.32 16.01
CA LEU A 179 9.58 -14.41 16.77
C LEU A 179 8.73 -13.40 17.53
N ARG A 180 8.85 -13.40 18.86
CA ARG A 180 8.12 -12.47 19.75
C ARG A 180 9.06 -11.39 20.28
N LEU A 181 9.22 -10.32 19.53
CA LEU A 181 9.97 -9.13 19.95
C LEU A 181 9.10 -8.14 20.73
N LYS A 182 9.70 -7.45 21.71
CA LYS A 182 9.06 -6.33 22.41
C LYS A 182 8.71 -5.20 21.41
N LYS A 183 7.58 -4.51 21.62
CA LYS A 183 7.07 -3.46 20.73
C LYS A 183 8.12 -2.38 20.41
N TRP A 184 8.83 -1.89 21.42
CA TRP A 184 9.87 -0.86 21.25
C TRP A 184 11.10 -1.38 20.49
N LEU A 185 11.55 -2.60 20.77
CA LEU A 185 12.72 -3.18 20.09
C LEU A 185 12.43 -3.39 18.60
N ARG A 186 11.23 -3.89 18.26
CA ARG A 186 10.80 -4.02 16.87
C ARG A 186 10.74 -2.67 16.15
N ALA A 187 10.18 -1.65 16.80
CA ALA A 187 10.12 -0.30 16.26
C ALA A 187 11.52 0.29 16.05
N LEU A 188 12.44 0.08 17.00
CA LEU A 188 13.81 0.54 16.88
C LEU A 188 14.53 -0.11 15.69
N ILE A 189 14.48 -1.44 15.59
CA ILE A 189 15.12 -2.17 14.49
C ILE A 189 14.60 -1.70 13.13
N THR A 190 13.28 -1.72 12.94
CA THR A 190 12.65 -1.33 11.66
C THR A 190 12.91 0.12 11.31
N ARG A 191 12.93 1.03 12.29
CA ARG A 191 13.28 2.44 12.06
C ARG A 191 14.76 2.64 11.78
N SER A 192 15.66 1.90 12.42
CA SER A 192 17.09 1.98 12.10
C SER A 192 17.36 1.54 10.67
N PHE A 193 16.74 0.45 10.20
CA PHE A 193 16.85 0.02 8.81
C PHE A 193 16.27 1.02 7.80
N ALA A 194 15.28 1.82 8.19
CA ALA A 194 14.73 2.87 7.32
C ALA A 194 15.56 4.16 7.36
N ILE A 195 15.88 4.66 8.55
CA ILE A 195 16.48 5.99 8.76
C ILE A 195 17.97 5.99 8.45
N VAL A 196 18.72 4.95 8.83
CA VAL A 196 20.18 4.94 8.65
C VAL A 196 20.58 5.04 7.17
N PRO A 197 20.01 4.24 6.25
CA PRO A 197 20.32 4.40 4.82
C PRO A 197 19.91 5.77 4.28
N THR A 198 18.76 6.30 4.69
CA THR A 198 18.30 7.62 4.25
C THR A 198 19.23 8.74 4.72
N ILE A 199 19.70 8.70 5.97
CA ILE A 199 20.67 9.69 6.49
C ILE A 199 21.99 9.58 5.74
N ILE A 200 22.49 8.37 5.48
CA ILE A 200 23.71 8.17 4.70
C ILE A 200 23.55 8.77 3.31
N VAL A 201 22.45 8.47 2.61
CA VAL A 201 22.21 9.03 1.27
C VAL A 201 22.12 10.55 1.34
N ALA A 202 21.37 11.11 2.30
CA ALA A 202 21.21 12.55 2.45
C ALA A 202 22.50 13.32 2.81
N LEU A 203 23.42 12.70 3.56
CA LEU A 203 24.68 13.34 3.95
C LEU A 203 25.79 13.22 2.88
N PHE A 204 25.80 12.13 2.12
CA PHE A 204 26.84 11.85 1.13
C PHE A 204 26.46 12.24 -0.29
N PHE A 205 25.17 12.32 -0.60
CA PHE A 205 24.64 12.68 -1.91
C PHE A 205 23.71 13.88 -1.75
N ASP A 206 24.28 15.08 -1.89
CA ASP A 206 23.60 16.37 -1.72
C ASP A 206 22.61 16.69 -2.88
N SER A 207 22.39 15.73 -3.79
CA SER A 207 21.50 15.86 -4.95
C SER A 207 20.18 15.12 -4.74
N SER A 208 19.07 15.80 -5.08
CA SER A 208 17.70 15.26 -5.06
C SER A 208 17.57 13.91 -5.76
N ASP A 209 18.37 13.70 -6.81
CA ASP A 209 18.37 12.50 -7.64
C ASP A 209 18.68 11.23 -6.83
N ALA A 210 19.52 11.30 -5.80
CA ALA A 210 19.89 10.12 -5.01
C ALA A 210 18.73 9.63 -4.12
N LEU A 211 17.89 10.55 -3.63
CA LEU A 211 16.68 10.20 -2.88
C LEU A 211 15.60 9.64 -3.81
N ASP A 212 15.50 10.15 -5.03
CA ASP A 212 14.61 9.61 -6.05
C ASP A 212 15.01 8.19 -6.45
N VAL A 213 16.31 7.93 -6.66
CA VAL A 213 16.82 6.57 -6.89
C VAL A 213 16.51 5.64 -5.72
N LEU A 214 16.70 6.10 -4.47
CA LEU A 214 16.34 5.32 -3.29
C LEU A 214 14.84 4.98 -3.28
N ASN A 215 13.99 5.94 -3.64
CA ASN A 215 12.54 5.74 -3.73
C ASN A 215 12.17 4.74 -4.83
N GLU A 216 12.84 4.77 -5.98
CA GLU A 216 12.68 3.77 -7.04
C GLU A 216 13.04 2.36 -6.54
N TRP A 217 14.17 2.20 -5.84
CA TRP A 217 14.54 0.92 -5.22
C TRP A 217 13.50 0.41 -4.21
N LEU A 218 12.91 1.30 -3.40
CA LEU A 218 11.83 0.93 -2.49
C LEU A 218 10.58 0.44 -3.23
N ASN A 219 10.23 1.08 -4.35
CA ASN A 219 9.13 0.65 -5.22
C ASN A 219 9.41 -0.73 -5.85
N VAL A 220 10.66 -1.01 -6.24
CA VAL A 220 11.07 -2.34 -6.73
C VAL A 220 10.93 -3.39 -5.63
N LEU A 221 11.38 -3.11 -4.41
CA LEU A 221 11.22 -4.02 -3.28
C LEU A 221 9.74 -4.30 -2.96
N GLN A 222 8.88 -3.29 -3.07
CA GLN A 222 7.44 -3.46 -2.89
C GLN A 222 6.82 -4.30 -4.02
N SER A 223 7.22 -4.06 -5.25
CA SER A 223 6.80 -4.81 -6.45
C SER A 223 7.06 -6.31 -6.29
N ILE A 224 8.25 -6.67 -5.79
CA ILE A 224 8.65 -8.06 -5.54
C ILE A 224 7.75 -8.72 -4.49
N GLN A 225 7.26 -7.99 -3.49
CA GLN A 225 6.48 -8.54 -2.37
C GLN A 225 5.00 -8.82 -2.71
N ILE A 226 4.41 -8.10 -3.67
CA ILE A 226 2.98 -8.17 -4.00
C ILE A 226 2.51 -9.61 -4.31
N PRO A 227 3.16 -10.38 -5.20
CA PRO A 227 2.71 -11.74 -5.52
C PRO A 227 2.71 -12.67 -4.31
N PHE A 228 3.69 -12.54 -3.41
CA PHE A 228 3.80 -13.39 -2.21
C PHE A 228 2.67 -13.15 -1.20
N ALA A 229 2.07 -11.96 -1.18
CA ALA A 229 0.92 -11.67 -0.33
C ALA A 229 -0.39 -12.07 -1.02
N LEU A 230 -0.56 -11.70 -2.29
CA LEU A 230 -1.83 -11.87 -3.00
C LEU A 230 -2.12 -13.32 -3.40
N ILE A 231 -1.14 -14.05 -3.93
CA ILE A 231 -1.37 -15.43 -4.43
C ILE A 231 -1.84 -16.35 -3.29
N PRO A 232 -1.16 -16.41 -2.12
CA PRO A 232 -1.63 -17.22 -1.00
C PRO A 232 -2.99 -16.76 -0.47
N LEU A 233 -3.23 -15.45 -0.38
CA LEU A 233 -4.52 -14.92 0.08
C LEU A 233 -5.68 -15.40 -0.79
N ILE A 234 -5.59 -15.18 -2.11
CA ILE A 234 -6.65 -15.54 -3.06
C ILE A 234 -6.88 -17.05 -3.03
N THR A 235 -5.78 -17.82 -2.94
CA THR A 235 -5.84 -19.28 -2.85
C THR A 235 -6.56 -19.73 -1.57
N LEU A 236 -6.20 -19.20 -0.41
CA LEU A 236 -6.79 -19.58 0.88
C LEU A 236 -8.27 -19.23 0.94
N VAL A 237 -8.65 -18.04 0.47
CA VAL A 237 -10.04 -17.56 0.49
C VAL A 237 -10.91 -18.30 -0.55
N SER A 238 -10.31 -18.89 -1.58
CA SER A 238 -11.00 -19.69 -2.60
C SER A 238 -11.23 -21.15 -2.19
N LYS A 239 -10.59 -21.64 -1.12
CA LYS A 239 -10.69 -23.05 -0.70
C LYS A 239 -11.78 -23.28 0.33
N GLU A 240 -12.68 -24.20 0.01
CA GLU A 240 -13.78 -24.63 0.89
C GLU A 240 -13.27 -25.28 2.18
N GLN A 241 -12.13 -25.97 2.14
CA GLN A 241 -11.52 -26.57 3.33
C GLN A 241 -11.05 -25.55 4.37
N VAL A 242 -10.77 -24.31 3.96
CA VAL A 242 -10.29 -23.23 4.84
C VAL A 242 -11.45 -22.30 5.22
N MET A 243 -12.26 -21.90 4.24
CA MET A 243 -13.32 -20.90 4.43
C MET A 243 -14.70 -21.51 4.73
N GLY A 244 -14.89 -22.82 4.52
CA GLY A 244 -16.18 -23.49 4.63
C GLY A 244 -17.27 -22.81 3.80
N VAL A 245 -18.40 -22.53 4.46
CA VAL A 245 -19.58 -21.86 3.89
C VAL A 245 -19.28 -20.41 3.43
N PHE A 246 -18.17 -19.80 3.88
CA PHE A 246 -17.80 -18.41 3.56
C PHE A 246 -16.80 -18.28 2.40
N ARG A 247 -16.65 -19.33 1.58
CA ARG A 247 -15.82 -19.31 0.37
C ARG A 247 -16.27 -18.22 -0.63
N ILE A 248 -15.33 -17.57 -1.30
CA ILE A 248 -15.67 -16.63 -2.38
C ILE A 248 -16.27 -17.34 -3.60
N GLY A 249 -17.29 -16.72 -4.20
CA GLY A 249 -17.92 -17.23 -5.42
C GLY A 249 -16.99 -17.16 -6.64
N ARG A 250 -17.26 -17.99 -7.66
CA ARG A 250 -16.44 -18.09 -8.89
C ARG A 250 -16.25 -16.75 -9.60
N LYS A 251 -17.28 -15.88 -9.59
CA LYS A 251 -17.21 -14.53 -10.19
C LYS A 251 -16.20 -13.64 -9.45
N MET A 252 -16.28 -13.57 -8.12
CA MET A 252 -15.34 -12.81 -7.30
C MET A 252 -13.93 -13.37 -7.40
N GLN A 253 -13.79 -14.70 -7.43
CA GLN A 253 -12.49 -15.35 -7.65
C GLN A 253 -11.87 -14.93 -8.98
N ALA A 254 -12.64 -14.92 -10.08
CA ALA A 254 -12.16 -14.47 -11.38
C ALA A 254 -11.73 -12.99 -11.33
N VAL A 255 -12.55 -12.10 -10.75
CA VAL A 255 -12.22 -10.68 -10.60
C VAL A 255 -10.92 -10.48 -9.81
N THR A 256 -10.77 -11.14 -8.65
CA THR A 256 -9.57 -10.97 -7.82
C THR A 256 -8.32 -11.53 -8.50
N TRP A 257 -8.43 -12.64 -9.24
CA TRP A 257 -7.31 -13.15 -10.04
C TRP A 257 -6.95 -12.23 -11.20
N THR A 258 -7.93 -11.62 -11.87
CA THR A 258 -7.67 -10.62 -12.93
C THR A 258 -6.93 -9.41 -12.37
N VAL A 259 -7.38 -8.87 -11.22
CA VAL A 259 -6.70 -7.75 -10.55
C VAL A 259 -5.28 -8.16 -10.13
N ALA A 260 -5.11 -9.33 -9.51
CA ALA A 260 -3.79 -9.81 -9.13
C ALA A 260 -2.86 -10.00 -10.34
N ALA A 261 -3.33 -10.62 -11.42
CA ALA A 261 -2.55 -10.79 -12.64
C ALA A 261 -2.13 -9.44 -13.23
N LEU A 262 -3.06 -8.49 -13.34
CA LEU A 262 -2.77 -7.13 -13.79
C LEU A 262 -1.67 -6.47 -12.95
N LEU A 263 -1.78 -6.52 -11.62
CA LEU A 263 -0.77 -5.96 -10.73
C LEU A 263 0.58 -6.63 -10.89
N ILE A 264 0.62 -7.96 -10.95
CA ILE A 264 1.86 -8.72 -11.08
C ILE A 264 2.53 -8.41 -12.43
N THR A 265 1.77 -8.34 -13.52
CA THR A 265 2.29 -8.00 -14.85
C THR A 265 2.84 -6.58 -14.88
N ILE A 266 2.10 -5.61 -14.36
CA ILE A 266 2.49 -4.20 -14.35
C ILE A 266 3.76 -3.98 -13.51
N ASN A 267 3.81 -4.55 -12.30
CA ASN A 267 4.98 -4.45 -11.42
C ASN A 267 6.18 -5.23 -12.00
N GLY A 268 5.92 -6.36 -12.67
CA GLY A 268 6.95 -7.10 -13.41
C GLY A 268 7.55 -6.28 -14.56
N TYR A 269 6.72 -5.55 -15.30
CA TYR A 269 7.20 -4.63 -16.35
C TYR A 269 8.08 -3.52 -15.78
N LEU A 270 7.69 -2.88 -14.68
CA LEU A 270 8.54 -1.88 -14.03
C LEU A 270 9.87 -2.44 -13.56
N LEU A 271 9.85 -3.62 -12.97
CA LEU A 271 11.05 -4.29 -12.50
C LEU A 271 12.00 -4.53 -13.67
N LEU A 272 11.49 -4.99 -14.81
CA LEU A 272 12.27 -5.17 -16.03
C LEU A 272 12.81 -3.85 -16.59
N ASP A 273 11.99 -2.79 -16.65
CA ASP A 273 12.40 -1.45 -17.13
C ASP A 273 13.55 -0.91 -16.27
N PHE A 274 13.39 -0.96 -14.95
CA PHE A 274 14.38 -0.49 -13.98
C PHE A 274 15.70 -1.25 -14.06
N PHE A 275 15.66 -2.58 -14.06
CA PHE A 275 16.89 -3.36 -14.15
C PHE A 275 17.56 -3.26 -15.53
N SER A 276 16.78 -3.09 -16.61
CA SER A 276 17.35 -2.87 -17.94
C SER A 276 18.02 -1.50 -18.08
N SER A 277 17.59 -0.47 -17.32
CA SER A 277 18.23 0.83 -17.33
C SER A 277 19.50 0.88 -16.47
N GLU A 278 19.48 0.19 -15.32
CA GLU A 278 20.56 0.25 -14.33
C GLU A 278 21.72 -0.70 -14.67
N ILE A 279 21.42 -1.87 -15.25
CA ILE A 279 22.42 -2.91 -15.50
C ILE A 279 22.91 -2.84 -16.95
N ARG A 280 24.04 -2.14 -17.18
CA ARG A 280 24.74 -2.12 -18.48
C ARG A 280 25.90 -3.13 -18.47
N GLY A 281 25.70 -4.29 -19.11
CA GLY A 281 26.76 -5.27 -19.38
C GLY A 281 26.23 -6.69 -19.65
N PRO A 282 26.83 -7.47 -20.56
CA PRO A 282 26.30 -8.79 -20.98
C PRO A 282 26.32 -9.83 -19.85
N LEU A 283 27.29 -9.75 -18.92
CA LEU A 283 27.39 -10.64 -17.76
C LEU A 283 26.33 -10.34 -16.69
N TYR A 284 26.11 -9.07 -16.39
CA TYR A 284 25.09 -8.69 -15.41
C TYR A 284 23.67 -8.84 -15.99
N GLY A 285 23.49 -8.66 -17.30
CA GLY A 285 22.25 -8.93 -18.00
C GLY A 285 21.86 -10.42 -17.98
N SER A 286 22.83 -11.33 -18.14
CA SER A 286 22.55 -12.77 -18.03
C SER A 286 22.20 -13.17 -16.60
N LEU A 287 22.89 -12.63 -15.59
CA LEU A 287 22.58 -12.85 -14.17
C LEU A 287 21.18 -12.35 -13.81
N LEU A 288 20.80 -11.16 -14.29
CA LEU A 288 19.46 -10.61 -14.11
C LEU A 288 18.41 -11.51 -14.76
N CYS A 289 18.64 -11.98 -15.99
CA CYS A 289 17.72 -12.87 -16.68
C CYS A 289 17.49 -14.16 -15.89
N VAL A 290 18.56 -14.75 -15.35
CA VAL A 290 18.47 -15.93 -14.46
C VAL A 290 17.66 -15.61 -13.20
N ALA A 291 17.90 -14.46 -12.57
CA ALA A 291 17.17 -14.05 -11.37
C ALA A 291 15.67 -13.83 -11.64
N VAL A 292 15.33 -13.18 -12.76
CA VAL A 292 13.95 -12.96 -13.21
C VAL A 292 13.28 -14.28 -13.54
N LEU A 293 13.95 -15.19 -14.26
CA LEU A 293 13.43 -16.52 -14.57
C LEU A 293 13.21 -17.35 -13.31
N ALA A 294 14.14 -17.31 -12.35
CA ALA A 294 13.98 -17.97 -11.06
C ALA A 294 12.78 -17.39 -10.29
N TYR A 295 12.63 -16.07 -10.27
CA TYR A 295 11.50 -15.39 -9.64
C TYR A 295 10.15 -15.74 -10.30
N ALA A 296 10.09 -15.69 -11.63
CA ALA A 296 8.89 -16.06 -12.39
C ALA A 296 8.54 -17.55 -12.21
N SER A 297 9.55 -18.43 -12.20
CA SER A 297 9.38 -19.85 -11.92
C SER A 297 8.86 -20.08 -10.50
N PHE A 298 9.33 -19.30 -9.52
CA PHE A 298 8.85 -19.36 -8.14
C PHE A 298 7.40 -18.87 -8.02
N ILE A 299 7.02 -17.79 -8.72
CA ILE A 299 5.63 -17.35 -8.79
C ILE A 299 4.74 -18.43 -9.42
N LEU A 300 5.17 -19.00 -10.54
CA LEU A 300 4.44 -20.08 -11.20
C LEU A 300 4.28 -21.28 -10.26
N TYR A 301 5.35 -21.65 -9.57
CA TYR A 301 5.33 -22.67 -8.53
C TYR A 301 4.34 -22.35 -7.40
N LEU A 302 4.28 -21.10 -6.92
CA LEU A 302 3.29 -20.67 -5.93
C LEU A 302 1.86 -20.78 -6.44
N ILE A 303 1.60 -20.43 -7.70
CA ILE A 303 0.27 -20.53 -8.31
C ILE A 303 -0.13 -22.00 -8.43
N LEU A 304 0.75 -22.84 -8.97
CA LEU A 304 0.52 -24.28 -9.15
C LEU A 304 0.33 -24.97 -7.78
N ARG A 305 1.24 -24.77 -6.83
CA ARG A 305 1.13 -25.36 -5.48
C ARG A 305 0.00 -24.74 -4.66
N GLY A 306 -0.41 -23.51 -4.95
CA GLY A 306 -1.61 -22.90 -4.39
C GLY A 306 -2.85 -23.73 -4.72
N THR A 307 -2.95 -24.24 -5.96
CA THR A 307 -4.02 -25.19 -6.30
C THR A 307 -3.93 -26.47 -5.46
N GLU A 308 -2.69 -26.89 -5.15
CA GLU A 308 -2.35 -28.15 -4.47
C GLU A 308 -1.96 -28.00 -2.98
N ILE A 309 -2.55 -27.05 -2.23
CA ILE A 309 -2.34 -26.98 -0.76
C ILE A 309 -2.66 -28.36 -0.16
N SER A 310 -1.58 -29.07 0.20
CA SER A 310 -1.59 -30.40 0.76
C SER A 310 -2.37 -30.43 2.07
N ASN A 311 -3.15 -31.49 2.27
CA ASN A 311 -3.88 -31.80 3.49
C ASN A 311 -3.03 -31.62 4.77
N GLN A 312 -1.71 -31.72 4.69
CA GLN A 312 -0.78 -31.50 5.82
C GLN A 312 -0.74 -30.05 6.35
N MET A 313 -0.79 -29.04 5.48
CA MET A 313 -0.81 -27.63 5.91
C MET A 313 -2.15 -27.28 6.58
N ILE A 314 -3.22 -27.92 6.12
CA ILE A 314 -4.58 -27.79 6.66
C ILE A 314 -4.69 -28.42 8.06
N VAL A 315 -4.06 -29.58 8.27
CA VAL A 315 -3.94 -30.20 9.61
C VAL A 315 -3.16 -29.30 10.57
N ALA A 316 -2.11 -28.60 10.10
CA ALA A 316 -1.33 -27.68 10.92
C ALA A 316 -2.12 -26.42 11.33
N ILE A 317 -2.99 -25.89 10.45
CA ILE A 317 -3.89 -24.76 10.76
C ILE A 317 -4.95 -25.19 11.80
N ARG A 318 -5.52 -26.39 11.66
CA ARG A 318 -6.57 -26.90 12.57
C ARG A 318 -6.04 -27.31 13.95
N LYS A 319 -4.75 -27.66 14.05
CA LYS A 319 -4.10 -28.06 15.31
C LYS A 319 -3.58 -26.92 16.16
N ARG A 320 -3.55 -25.66 15.70
CA ARG A 320 -3.20 -24.55 16.59
C ARG A 320 -4.41 -24.24 17.48
N PRO A 321 -4.35 -24.52 18.79
CA PRO A 321 -5.35 -24.00 19.71
C PRO A 321 -5.29 -22.48 19.61
N GLY A 322 -6.45 -21.82 19.69
CA GLY A 322 -6.57 -20.37 19.57
C GLY A 322 -5.46 -19.67 20.35
N ILE A 323 -4.82 -18.70 19.71
CA ILE A 323 -3.89 -17.77 20.37
C ILE A 323 -4.75 -16.98 21.37
N HIS A 324 -4.97 -17.57 22.54
CA HIS A 324 -5.52 -16.90 23.69
C HIS A 324 -4.55 -15.79 24.07
N SER A 325 -5.11 -14.58 24.20
CA SER A 325 -4.58 -13.44 24.94
C SER A 325 -3.13 -13.04 24.62
N VAL A 326 -2.98 -11.99 23.82
CA VAL A 326 -1.89 -11.03 24.02
C VAL A 326 -2.53 -9.67 24.26
N GLN A 327 -2.72 -9.34 25.54
CA GLN A 327 -2.80 -7.95 26.01
C GLN A 327 -1.47 -7.24 25.73
#